data_AF-A0A9D7M0B0-F1
#
_entry.id   AF-A0A9D7M0B0-F1
#
_cell.length_a   1.000
_cell.length_b   1.000
_cell.length_c   1.000
_cell.angle_alpha   90.00
_cell.angle_beta   90.00
_cell.angle_gamma   90.00
#
_symmetry.space_group_name_H-M   'P 1'
#
loop_
_entity.id
_entity.type
_entity.pdbx_description
1 polymer ?
#
loop_
_entity_poly.entity_id
_entity_poly.type
_entity_poly.pdbx_seq_one_letter_code
_entity_poly.pdbx_strand_id
1 'polypeptide(L)'
;MLFQLAQLAVSLIAILLLALLARQLGLGGDVRLRTRAQALDEAAAALGGFEAVDVALDRAGIGALLRDSQGRVLLLRRHGAQFAARLLDSHADTRLDRNFLTIGTGDTSFGKVTLDLGDKAQVWAASLRRLGA
;
A
#
# COMPACT_ATOMS: atom_id res chain seq x y z
N MET A 1 -37.44 -33.47 -4.87
CA MET A 1 -36.10 -34.09 -4.83
C MET A 1 -35.28 -33.82 -6.10
N LEU A 2 -35.60 -34.37 -7.28
CA LEU A 2 -34.75 -34.21 -8.49
C LEU A 2 -34.56 -32.75 -8.94
N PHE A 3 -35.63 -31.94 -8.93
CA PHE A 3 -35.56 -30.51 -9.27
C PHE A 3 -34.69 -29.70 -8.29
N GLN A 4 -34.76 -30.02 -7.00
CA GLN A 4 -33.94 -29.35 -5.97
C GLN A 4 -32.46 -29.70 -6.13
N LEU A 5 -32.15 -30.95 -6.47
CA LEU A 5 -30.78 -31.39 -6.77
C LEU A 5 -30.23 -30.71 -8.03
N ALA A 6 -31.05 -30.58 -9.08
CA ALA A 6 -30.67 -29.86 -10.30
C ALA A 6 -30.42 -28.37 -10.03
N GLN A 7 -31.32 -27.72 -9.28
CA GLN A 7 -31.16 -26.32 -8.89
C GLN A 7 -29.90 -26.11 -8.04
N LEU A 8 -29.61 -27.02 -7.10
CA LEU A 8 -28.39 -26.99 -6.30
C LEU A 8 -27.14 -27.16 -7.17
N ALA A 9 -27.16 -28.10 -8.11
CA ALA A 9 -26.03 -28.33 -9.00
C ALA A 9 -25.76 -27.10 -9.89
N VAL A 10 -26.80 -26.50 -10.47
CA VAL A 10 -26.68 -25.30 -11.31
C VAL A 10 -26.18 -24.11 -10.49
N SER A 11 -26.73 -23.87 -9.30
CA SER A 11 -26.29 -22.76 -8.46
C SER A 11 -24.86 -22.94 -7.97
N LEU A 12 -24.46 -24.17 -7.63
CA LEU A 12 -23.08 -24.50 -7.26
C LEU A 12 -22.12 -24.25 -8.41
N ILE A 13 -22.45 -24.70 -9.63
CA ILE A 13 -21.63 -24.45 -10.82
C ILE A 13 -21.50 -22.94 -11.07
N ALA A 14 -22.59 -22.18 -10.97
CA ALA A 14 -22.56 -20.73 -11.13
C ALA A 14 -21.62 -20.04 -10.12
N ILE A 15 -21.68 -20.43 -8.84
CA ILE A 15 -20.80 -19.89 -7.79
C ILE A 15 -19.34 -20.28 -8.06
N LEU A 16 -19.07 -21.52 -8.46
CA LEU A 16 -17.71 -21.98 -8.79
C LEU A 16 -17.13 -21.22 -9.98
N LEU A 17 -17.94 -20.92 -11.02
CA LEU A 17 -17.51 -20.09 -12.15
C LEU A 17 -17.16 -18.67 -11.71
N LEU A 18 -17.99 -18.05 -10.84
CA LEU A 18 -17.69 -16.74 -10.28
C LEU A 18 -16.42 -16.73 -9.43
N ALA A 19 -16.22 -17.76 -8.60
CA ALA A 19 -15.01 -17.91 -7.79
C ALA A 19 -13.76 -18.10 -8.67
N LEU A 20 -13.87 -18.84 -9.76
CA LEU A 20 -12.77 -19.06 -10.70
C LEU A 20 -12.44 -17.77 -11.48
N LEU A 21 -13.45 -17.00 -11.88
CA LEU A 21 -13.26 -15.69 -12.47
C LEU A 21 -12.58 -14.71 -11.50
N ALA A 22 -13.01 -14.66 -10.24
CA ALA A 22 -12.38 -13.84 -9.21
C ALA A 22 -10.90 -14.22 -9.00
N ARG A 23 -10.58 -15.52 -9.04
CA ARG A 23 -9.19 -16.01 -8.99
C ARG A 23 -8.39 -15.62 -10.22
N GLN A 24 -8.96 -15.69 -11.43
CA GLN A 24 -8.28 -15.27 -12.65
C GLN A 24 -7.97 -13.77 -12.66
N LEU A 25 -8.84 -12.96 -12.06
CA LEU A 25 -8.64 -11.52 -11.88
C LEU A 25 -7.65 -11.18 -10.76
N GLY A 26 -7.09 -12.17 -10.04
CA GLY A 26 -6.14 -11.96 -8.95
C GLY A 26 -6.75 -11.31 -7.70
N LEU A 27 -8.07 -11.36 -7.54
CA LEU A 27 -8.76 -10.75 -6.40
C LEU A 27 -8.48 -11.56 -5.12
N GLY A 28 -8.10 -10.85 -4.05
CA GLY A 28 -7.90 -11.44 -2.72
C GLY A 28 -6.48 -11.94 -2.41
N GLY A 29 -5.49 -11.65 -3.26
CA GLY A 29 -4.08 -11.93 -2.93
C GLY A 29 -3.57 -11.10 -1.74
N ASP A 30 -2.73 -11.70 -0.90
CA ASP A 30 -1.98 -10.97 0.13
C ASP A 30 -0.76 -10.29 -0.51
N VAL A 31 -0.97 -9.08 -1.01
CA VAL A 31 0.10 -8.31 -1.66
C VAL A 31 0.99 -7.69 -0.59
N ARG A 32 2.28 -7.99 -0.66
CA ARG A 32 3.30 -7.50 0.26
C ARG A 32 4.51 -6.97 -0.49
N LEU A 33 5.00 -5.81 -0.08
CA LEU A 33 6.27 -5.26 -0.55
C LEU A 33 7.41 -5.98 0.17
N ARG A 34 8.12 -6.86 -0.55
CA ARG A 34 9.25 -7.62 0.01
C ARG A 34 10.60 -7.02 -0.38
N THR A 35 10.67 -6.33 -1.51
CA THR A 35 11.92 -5.81 -2.06
C THR A 35 11.82 -4.35 -2.42
N ARG A 36 12.99 -3.69 -2.45
CA ARG A 36 13.10 -2.30 -2.88
C ARG A 36 12.66 -2.14 -4.33
N ALA A 37 13.03 -3.07 -5.22
CA ALA A 37 12.65 -3.04 -6.62
C ALA A 37 11.11 -3.03 -6.79
N GLN A 38 10.40 -3.89 -6.05
CA GLN A 38 8.93 -3.90 -6.06
C GLN A 38 8.34 -2.54 -5.64
N ALA A 39 8.89 -1.90 -4.60
CA ALA A 39 8.41 -0.58 -4.19
C ALA A 39 8.68 0.50 -5.25
N LEU A 40 9.79 0.40 -5.98
CA LEU A 40 10.11 1.32 -7.09
C LEU A 40 9.13 1.13 -8.25
N ASP A 41 8.86 -0.13 -8.63
CA ASP A 41 7.92 -0.44 -9.70
C ASP A 41 6.50 0.03 -9.37
N GLU A 42 6.04 -0.21 -8.13
CA GLU A 42 4.73 0.26 -7.65
C GLU A 42 4.65 1.80 -7.59
N ALA A 43 5.74 2.45 -7.19
CA ALA A 43 5.80 3.91 -7.19
C ALA A 43 5.76 4.50 -8.60
N ALA A 44 6.50 3.91 -9.54
CA ALA A 44 6.50 4.33 -10.94
C ALA A 44 5.14 4.09 -11.62
N ALA A 45 4.49 2.97 -11.29
CA ALA A 45 3.13 2.66 -11.77
C ALA A 45 2.08 3.63 -11.22
N ALA A 46 2.21 4.04 -9.95
CA ALA A 46 1.25 4.92 -9.31
C ALA A 46 1.47 6.42 -9.63
N LEU A 47 2.72 6.83 -9.83
CA LEU A 47 3.09 8.22 -10.15
C LEU A 47 4.19 8.23 -11.23
N GLY A 48 3.78 8.44 -12.48
CA GLY A 48 4.70 8.57 -13.60
C GLY A 48 5.70 9.71 -13.39
N GLY A 49 6.99 9.44 -13.65
CA GLY A 49 8.07 10.42 -13.48
C GLY A 49 8.57 10.59 -12.04
N PHE A 50 8.15 9.72 -11.10
CA PHE A 50 8.70 9.70 -9.74
C PHE A 50 9.93 8.78 -9.67
N GLU A 51 11.13 9.36 -9.59
CA GLU A 51 12.38 8.61 -9.42
C GLU A 51 12.82 8.60 -7.96
N ALA A 52 12.56 7.50 -7.25
CA ALA A 52 12.93 7.39 -5.85
C ALA A 52 14.44 7.11 -5.66
N VAL A 53 15.10 7.99 -4.92
CA VAL A 53 16.51 7.86 -4.52
C VAL A 53 16.67 7.11 -3.20
N ASP A 54 15.69 7.23 -2.29
CA ASP A 54 15.68 6.56 -0.99
C ASP A 54 14.36 5.84 -0.75
N VAL A 55 14.42 4.66 -0.12
CA VAL A 55 13.28 3.77 0.09
C VAL A 55 13.35 3.14 1.48
N ALA A 56 12.25 3.24 2.22
CA ALA A 56 12.02 2.50 3.45
C ALA A 56 10.77 1.63 3.31
N LEU A 57 10.97 0.32 3.44
CA LEU A 57 9.91 -0.66 3.44
C LEU A 57 9.41 -0.88 4.86
N ASP A 58 8.12 -1.09 5.00
CA ASP A 58 7.55 -1.62 6.24
C ASP A 58 7.97 -3.08 6.45
N ARG A 59 8.27 -3.44 7.70
CA ARG A 59 8.74 -4.79 8.05
C ARG A 59 7.71 -5.89 7.81
N ALA A 60 6.42 -5.59 7.90
CA ALA A 60 5.34 -6.52 7.57
C ALA A 60 5.02 -6.53 6.06
N GLY A 61 5.61 -5.61 5.28
CA GLY A 61 5.41 -5.47 3.84
C GLY A 61 4.08 -4.80 3.48
N ILE A 62 3.42 -4.11 4.41
CA ILE A 62 2.09 -3.50 4.20
C ILE A 62 2.16 -2.08 3.61
N GLY A 63 3.36 -1.53 3.40
CA GLY A 63 3.55 -0.21 2.82
C GLY A 63 5.03 0.14 2.66
N ALA A 64 5.28 1.35 2.15
CA ALA A 64 6.62 1.90 2.00
C ALA A 64 6.60 3.43 1.95
N LEU A 65 7.71 4.03 2.31
CA LEU A 65 8.02 5.43 2.03
C LEU A 65 9.13 5.49 0.99
N LEU A 66 8.93 6.33 -0.02
CA LEU A 66 9.89 6.59 -1.07
C LEU A 66 10.14 8.09 -1.15
N ARG A 67 11.39 8.48 -1.41
CA ARG A 67 11.76 9.89 -1.58
C ARG A 67 12.51 10.04 -2.88
N ASP A 68 12.18 11.08 -3.63
CA ASP A 68 12.90 11.44 -4.85
C ASP A 68 14.05 12.43 -4.58
N SER A 69 14.80 12.75 -5.65
CA SER A 69 15.90 13.72 -5.60
C SER A 69 15.47 15.14 -5.27
N GLN A 70 14.19 15.47 -5.50
CA GLN A 70 13.59 16.77 -5.17
C GLN A 70 13.11 16.85 -3.71
N GLY A 71 13.24 15.76 -2.95
CA GLY A 71 12.81 15.70 -1.55
C GLY A 71 11.33 15.43 -1.36
N ARG A 72 10.56 15.22 -2.45
CA ARG A 72 9.15 14.82 -2.36
C ARG A 72 9.07 13.40 -1.83
N VAL A 73 8.10 13.15 -0.96
CA VAL A 73 7.91 11.83 -0.35
C VAL A 73 6.62 11.21 -0.85
N LEU A 74 6.70 9.99 -1.35
CA LEU A 74 5.58 9.16 -1.75
C LEU A 74 5.34 8.09 -0.68
N LEU A 75 4.10 8.00 -0.22
CA LEU A 75 3.62 6.97 0.69
C LEU A 75 2.87 5.89 -0.09
N LEU A 76 3.33 4.66 0.01
CA LEU A 76 2.60 3.47 -0.45
C LEU A 76 1.92 2.80 0.74
N ARG A 77 0.63 2.49 0.60
CA ARG A 77 -0.12 1.67 1.55
C ARG A 77 -0.82 0.53 0.84
N ARG A 78 -0.90 -0.63 1.48
CA ARG A 78 -1.73 -1.74 0.99
C ARG A 78 -3.21 -1.31 0.98
N HIS A 79 -3.86 -1.49 -0.16
CA HIS A 79 -5.29 -1.23 -0.36
C HIS A 79 -5.91 -2.42 -1.10
N GLY A 80 -6.44 -3.38 -0.34
CA GLY A 80 -6.95 -4.64 -0.91
C GLY A 80 -5.83 -5.46 -1.56
N ALA A 81 -6.01 -5.78 -2.85
CA ALA A 81 -5.06 -6.54 -3.66
C ALA A 81 -4.06 -5.65 -4.43
N GLN A 82 -3.96 -4.36 -4.10
CA GLN A 82 -3.07 -3.40 -4.77
C GLN A 82 -2.45 -2.44 -3.74
N PHE A 83 -1.53 -1.59 -4.19
CA PHE A 83 -1.02 -0.48 -3.41
C PHE A 83 -1.63 0.84 -3.85
N ALA A 84 -2.07 1.63 -2.88
CA ALA A 84 -2.43 3.01 -3.12
C ALA A 84 -1.22 3.89 -2.80
N ALA A 85 -0.88 4.81 -3.71
CA ALA A 85 0.19 5.77 -3.53
C ALA A 85 -0.37 7.17 -3.25
N ARG A 86 0.33 7.94 -2.42
CA ARG A 86 0.01 9.35 -2.19
C ARG A 86 1.27 10.16 -1.97
N LEU A 87 1.40 11.29 -2.68
CA LEU A 87 2.44 12.26 -2.40
C LEU A 87 2.11 12.97 -1.09
N LEU A 88 3.09 13.07 -0.19
CA LEU A 88 2.96 13.79 1.06
C LEU A 88 3.26 15.27 0.81
N ASP A 89 2.27 16.11 1.10
CA ASP A 89 2.33 17.57 0.96
C ASP A 89 2.61 18.28 2.30
N SER A 90 2.34 17.60 3.43
CA SER A 90 2.51 18.14 4.76
C SER A 90 3.00 17.08 5.76
N HIS A 91 3.65 17.55 6.83
CA HIS A 91 4.05 16.71 7.96
C HIS A 91 3.04 16.75 9.12
N ALA A 92 1.97 17.55 9.04
CA ALA A 92 1.12 17.93 10.18
C ALA A 92 0.56 16.74 10.99
N ASP A 93 0.33 15.59 10.35
CA ASP A 93 -0.19 14.37 10.98
C ASP A 93 0.87 13.24 11.11
N THR A 94 2.15 13.59 11.20
CA THR A 94 3.23 12.61 11.38
C THR A 94 3.56 12.40 12.87
N ARG A 95 3.58 11.14 13.31
CA ARG A 95 3.93 10.75 14.68
C ARG A 95 4.93 9.60 14.65
N LEU A 96 6.06 9.79 15.32
CA LEU A 96 7.06 8.76 15.53
C LEU A 96 6.87 8.12 16.90
N ASP A 97 6.81 6.78 16.93
CA ASP A 97 6.82 5.96 18.15
C ASP A 97 7.85 4.84 18.01
N ARG A 98 9.07 5.11 18.48
CA ARG A 98 10.24 4.24 18.38
C ARG A 98 10.55 3.83 16.93
N ASN A 99 10.09 2.65 16.52
CA ASN A 99 10.29 2.06 15.20
C ASN A 99 9.07 2.28 14.28
N PHE A 100 7.94 2.66 14.86
CA PHE A 100 6.70 2.92 14.15
C PHE A 100 6.63 4.38 13.74
N LEU A 101 6.35 4.61 12.47
CA LEU A 101 6.06 5.94 11.93
C LEU A 101 4.62 5.95 11.45
N THR A 102 3.78 6.73 12.12
CA THR A 102 2.41 7.02 11.69
C THR A 102 2.42 8.28 10.83
N ILE A 103 1.84 8.21 9.65
CA ILE A 103 1.73 9.30 8.69
C ILE A 103 0.24 9.49 8.35
N GLY A 104 -0.27 10.71 8.52
CA GLY A 104 -1.52 11.14 7.89
C GLY A 104 -1.25 11.95 6.63
N THR A 105 -2.11 11.80 5.63
CA THR A 105 -2.00 12.45 4.33
C THR A 105 -2.92 13.66 4.15
N GLY A 106 -3.57 14.14 5.22
CA GLY A 106 -4.60 15.20 5.17
C GLY A 106 -5.92 14.82 4.48
N ASP A 107 -5.91 13.76 3.66
CA ASP A 107 -7.07 13.18 2.98
C ASP A 107 -7.78 12.14 3.86
N THR A 108 -9.06 12.36 4.16
CA THR A 108 -9.87 11.48 5.00
C THR A 108 -10.12 10.10 4.39
N SER A 109 -10.11 9.98 3.06
CA SER A 109 -10.27 8.70 2.34
C SER A 109 -9.00 7.84 2.40
N PHE A 110 -7.84 8.49 2.53
CA PHE A 110 -6.55 7.83 2.67
C PHE A 110 -6.16 7.59 4.14
N GLY A 111 -6.66 8.40 5.07
CA GLY A 111 -6.53 8.16 6.50
C GLY A 111 -5.07 8.13 6.99
N LYS A 112 -4.86 7.49 8.15
CA LYS A 112 -3.55 7.38 8.79
C LYS A 112 -2.95 6.00 8.56
N VAL A 113 -1.68 5.97 8.18
CA VAL A 113 -0.93 4.72 7.93
C VAL A 113 0.20 4.64 8.95
N THR A 114 0.35 3.49 9.60
CA THR A 114 1.47 3.23 10.52
C THR A 114 2.37 2.18 9.91
N LEU A 115 3.66 2.50 9.77
CA LEU A 115 4.67 1.62 9.21
C LEU A 115 5.74 1.32 10.26
N ASP A 116 6.16 0.07 10.37
CA ASP A 116 7.35 -0.33 11.13
C ASP A 116 8.58 -0.22 10.22
N LEU A 117 9.34 0.85 10.40
CA LEU A 117 10.54 1.15 9.61
C LEU A 117 11.84 0.78 10.35
N GLY A 118 11.73 0.22 11.56
CA GLY A 118 12.89 -0.09 12.41
C GLY A 118 13.76 1.15 12.65
N ASP A 119 15.08 0.96 12.54
CA ASP A 119 16.08 2.02 12.77
C ASP A 119 15.96 3.20 11.79
N LYS A 120 15.30 2.99 10.64
CA LYS A 120 15.06 4.05 9.65
C LYS A 120 13.94 4.99 10.06
N ALA A 121 13.09 4.63 11.03
CA ALA A 121 11.92 5.41 11.42
C ALA A 121 12.30 6.85 11.83
N GLN A 122 13.37 7.02 12.60
CA GLN A 122 13.84 8.34 13.06
C GLN A 122 14.34 9.21 11.90
N VAL A 123 15.12 8.63 10.97
CA VAL A 123 15.65 9.34 9.80
C VAL A 123 14.51 9.82 8.89
N TRP A 124 13.49 8.98 8.70
CA TRP A 124 12.32 9.32 7.91
C TRP A 124 11.44 10.34 8.58
N ALA A 125 11.19 10.22 9.88
CA ALA A 125 10.46 11.24 10.65
C ALA A 125 11.15 12.62 10.57
N ALA A 126 12.47 12.66 10.71
CA ALA A 126 13.24 13.89 10.57
C ALA A 126 13.13 14.48 9.16
N SER A 127 13.10 13.64 8.12
CA SER A 127 12.92 14.15 6.77
C SER A 127 11.51 14.64 6.48
N LEU A 128 10.47 14.02 7.03
CA LEU A 128 9.09 14.45 6.82
C LEU A 128 8.88 15.86 7.38
N ARG A 129 9.59 16.26 8.45
CA ARG A 129 9.55 17.64 8.97
C ARG A 129 10.00 18.71 7.98
N ARG A 130 10.71 18.33 6.91
CA ARG A 130 11.09 19.27 5.84
C ARG A 130 9.97 19.51 4.82
N LEU A 131 8.89 18.73 4.87
CA LEU A 131 7.73 18.93 4.01
C LEU A 131 6.90 20.11 4.57
N GLY A 132 6.67 21.12 3.73
CA GLY A 132 5.89 22.32 4.08
C GLY A 132 6.69 23.43 4.78
N ALA A 133 8.03 23.35 4.76
CA ALA A 133 8.92 24.45 5.14
C ALA A 133 9.17 25.42 3.98
#